data_AF-A0A7J2UUI7-F1
#
_entry.id   AF-A0A7J2UUI7-F1
#
_cell.length_a   1.000
_cell.length_b   1.000
_cell.length_c   1.000
_cell.angle_alpha   90.00
_cell.angle_beta   90.00
_cell.angle_gamma   90.00
#
_symmetry.space_group_name_H-M   'P 1'
#
loop_
_entity.id
_entity.type
_entity.pdbx_description
1 polymer ?
#
loop_
_entity_poly.entity_id
_entity_poly.type
_entity_poly.pdbx_seq_one_letter_code
_entity_poly.pdbx_strand_id
1 'polypeptide(L)' 'MLDLDYREDFRASVDMNVVGNKEGKFFEIQGTGEDGAFDRSEMDELLNLARKGMDQLFLIQDRYI' A
#
# COMPACT_ATOMS: atom_id res chain seq x y z
N MET A 1 -5.27 3.39 -6.02
CA MET A 1 -4.37 4.55 -6.16
C MET A 1 -3.25 4.39 -5.13
N LEU A 2 -2.06 4.96 -5.33
CA LEU A 2 -0.88 4.73 -4.47
C LEU A 2 -0.41 6.06 -3.88
N ASP A 3 0.00 6.04 -2.61
CA ASP A 3 0.56 7.20 -1.89
C ASP A 3 -0.44 8.37 -1.85
N LEU A 4 -1.59 8.11 -1.21
CA LEU A 4 -2.73 9.03 -1.19
C LEU A 4 -2.39 10.30 -0.41
N ASP A 5 -2.74 11.46 -0.99
CA ASP A 5 -2.77 12.69 -0.21
C ASP A 5 -4.02 12.74 0.70
N TYR A 6 -4.07 13.72 1.61
CA TYR A 6 -5.17 13.85 2.56
C TYR A 6 -6.58 13.86 1.94
N ARG A 7 -6.77 14.48 0.78
CA ARG A 7 -8.09 14.57 0.13
C ARG A 7 -8.47 13.27 -0.53
N GLU A 8 -7.49 12.56 -1.04
CA GLU A 8 -7.64 11.26 -1.67
C GLU A 8 -7.95 10.19 -0.62
N ASP A 9 -7.20 10.20 0.48
CA ASP A 9 -7.40 9.33 1.64
C ASP A 9 -8.80 9.51 2.24
N PHE A 10 -9.21 10.77 2.46
CA PHE A 10 -10.55 11.09 2.96
C PHE A 10 -11.70 10.55 2.08
N ARG A 11 -11.44 10.27 0.80
CA ARG A 11 -12.45 9.79 -0.16
C ARG A 11 -12.26 8.32 -0.53
N ALA A 12 -11.23 7.66 0.00
CA ALA A 12 -10.96 6.28 -0.36
C ALA A 12 -12.04 5.36 0.23
N SER A 13 -12.61 4.48 -0.59
CA SER A 13 -13.53 3.45 -0.10
C SER A 13 -12.80 2.37 0.71
N VAL A 14 -11.51 2.20 0.44
CA VAL A 14 -10.60 1.30 1.15
C VAL A 14 -9.30 2.04 1.38
N ASP A 15 -8.93 2.22 2.65
CA ASP A 15 -7.60 2.66 3.05
C ASP A 15 -6.74 1.41 3.37
N MET A 16 -5.47 1.43 2.94
CA MET A 16 -4.56 0.33 3.19
C MET A 16 -3.12 0.80 3.43
N ASN A 17 -2.63 0.47 4.63
CA ASN A 17 -1.25 0.69 5.05
C ASN A 17 -0.47 -0.63 5.00
N VAL A 18 0.73 -0.58 4.41
CA VAL A 18 1.56 -1.77 4.18
C VAL A 18 3.02 -1.50 4.58
N VAL A 19 3.58 -2.39 5.40
CA VAL A 19 4.98 -2.36 5.83
C VAL A 19 5.64 -3.70 5.49
N GLY A 20 6.82 -3.65 4.89
CA GLY A 20 7.57 -4.86 4.53
C GLY A 20 9.00 -4.59 4.11
N ASN A 21 9.69 -5.62 3.64
CA ASN A 21 11.11 -5.57 3.27
C ASN A 21 11.34 -5.82 1.76
N LYS A 22 12.60 -5.63 1.33
CA LYS A 22 13.03 -5.83 -0.06
C LYS A 22 12.81 -7.25 -0.58
N GLU A 23 12.86 -8.24 0.29
CA GLU A 23 12.66 -9.66 -0.04
C GLU A 23 11.18 -10.03 -0.29
N GLY A 24 10.25 -9.09 -0.14
CA GLY A 24 8.83 -9.35 -0.35
C GLY A 24 8.12 -9.94 0.86
N LYS A 25 8.71 -9.80 2.06
CA LYS A 25 8.04 -10.16 3.31
C LYS A 25 7.32 -8.95 3.88
N PHE A 26 6.08 -9.16 4.31
CA PHE A 26 5.28 -8.15 5.00
C PHE A 26 5.47 -8.29 6.51
N PHE A 27 5.64 -7.15 7.18
CA PHE A 27 5.59 -7.04 8.63
C PHE A 27 4.19 -6.63 9.09
N GLU A 28 3.51 -5.80 8.30
CA GLU A 28 2.18 -5.30 8.59
C GLU A 28 1.38 -5.10 7.30
N ILE A 29 0.12 -5.52 7.35
CA ILE A 29 -0.91 -5.18 6.36
C ILE A 29 -2.14 -4.81 7.18
N GLN A 30 -2.57 -3.56 7.09
CA GLN A 30 -3.81 -3.09 7.67
C GLN A 30 -4.65 -2.48 6.55
N GLY A 31 -5.81 -3.08 6.28
CA GLY A 31 -6.81 -2.54 5.36
C GLY A 31 -8.09 -2.21 6.12
N THR A 32 -8.61 -1.01 5.93
CA THR A 32 -9.90 -0.57 6.47
C THR A 32 -10.84 -0.28 5.31
N GLY A 33 -11.98 -0.96 5.28
CA GLY A 33 -13.07 -0.65 4.37
C GLY A 33 -13.88 0.52 4.92
N GLU A 34 -13.53 1.75 4.54
CA GLU A 34 -14.18 2.99 4.98
C GLU A 34 -15.60 3.13 4.39
N ASP A 35 -15.83 2.60 3.19
CA ASP A 35 -17.14 2.59 2.51
C ASP A 35 -17.56 1.16 2.12
N GLY A 36 -17.56 0.27 3.11
CA GLY A 36 -18.02 -1.11 2.98
C GLY A 36 -16.91 -2.16 2.98
N ALA A 37 -17.28 -3.42 2.75
CA ALA A 37 -16.32 -4.52 2.67
C ALA A 37 -15.68 -4.57 1.28
N PHE A 38 -14.38 -4.85 1.23
CA PHE A 38 -13.66 -5.15 -0.01
C PHE A 38 -13.44 -6.66 -0.13
N ASP A 39 -13.36 -7.14 -1.37
CA ASP A 39 -13.12 -8.53 -1.65
C ASP A 39 -11.62 -8.87 -1.75
N ARG A 40 -11.35 -10.17 -1.92
CA ARG A 40 -9.98 -10.66 -1.99
C ARG A 40 -9.23 -10.13 -3.21
N SER A 41 -9.89 -9.96 -4.34
CA SER A 41 -9.27 -9.43 -5.56
C SER A 41 -8.86 -7.97 -5.36
N GLU A 42 -9.72 -7.15 -4.78
CA GLU A 42 -9.43 -5.75 -4.46
C GLU A 42 -8.24 -5.63 -3.50
N MET A 43 -8.19 -6.47 -2.48
CA MET A 43 -7.04 -6.54 -1.57
C MET A 43 -5.74 -6.90 -2.31
N ASP A 44 -5.77 -7.92 -3.17
CA ASP A 44 -4.59 -8.35 -3.93
C ASP A 44 -4.12 -7.26 -4.92
N GLU A 45 -5.04 -6.50 -5.52
CA GLU A 45 -4.73 -5.35 -6.37
C GLU A 45 -3.99 -4.24 -5.60
N LEU A 46 -4.47 -3.90 -4.40
CA LEU A 46 -3.83 -2.92 -3.52
C LEU A 46 -2.45 -3.39 -3.06
N LEU A 47 -2.30 -4.66 -2.69
CA LEU A 47 -1.00 -5.23 -2.31
C LEU A 47 0.01 -5.24 -3.47
N ASN A 48 -0.45 -5.54 -4.68
CA ASN A 48 0.38 -5.44 -5.89
C ASN A 48 0.83 -4.00 -6.16
N LEU A 49 -0.05 -3.03 -5.91
CA LEU A 49 0.26 -1.62 -6.07
C LEU A 49 1.26 -1.14 -5.00
N ALA A 50 1.02 -1.50 -3.74
CA ALA A 50 1.93 -1.23 -2.63
C ALA A 50 3.33 -1.79 -2.90
N ARG A 51 3.42 -3.03 -3.41
CA ARG A 51 4.72 -3.66 -3.74
C ARG A 51 5.50 -2.84 -4.76
N LYS A 52 4.85 -2.40 -5.83
CA LYS A 52 5.50 -1.56 -6.86
C LYS A 52 6.02 -0.24 -6.28
N GLY A 53 5.24 0.39 -5.39
CA GLY A 53 5.66 1.59 -4.67
C GLY A 53 6.87 1.36 -3.77
N MET A 54 6.83 0.29 -2.98
CA MET A 54 7.93 -0.08 -2.09
C MET A 54 9.22 -0.34 -2.85
N ASP A 55 9.16 -1.00 -4.01
CA ASP A 55 10.34 -1.22 -4.87
C ASP A 55 10.99 0.11 -5.30
N GLN A 56 10.18 1.13 -5.60
CA GLN A 56 10.68 2.47 -5.92
C GLN A 56 11.31 3.15 -4.69
N LEU A 57 10.69 3.04 -3.52
CA LEU A 57 11.22 3.58 -2.27
C LEU A 57 12.57 2.95 -1.90
N PHE A 58 12.69 1.63 -2.04
CA PHE A 58 13.94 0.92 -1.79
C PHE A 58 15.07 1.38 -2.73
N LEU A 59 14.77 1.59 -4.02
CA LEU A 59 15.73 2.14 -4.98
C LEU A 59 16.15 3.58 -4.66
N ILE A 60 15.27 4.37 -4.05
CA ILE A 60 15.61 5.72 -3.57
C ILE A 60 16.52 5.60 -2.34
N GLN A 61 16.14 4.80 -1.34
CA GLN A 61 16.88 4.62 -0.10
C GLN A 61 18.31 4.10 -0.36
N ASP A 62 18.47 3.16 -1.29
CA ASP A 62 19.79 2.64 -1.68
C ASP A 62 20.73 3.65 -2.33
N ARG A 63 20.20 4.78 -2.82
CA ARG A 63 21.03 5.87 -3.36
C ARG A 63 21.56 6.82 -2.28
N TYR A 64 21.00 6.77 -1.07
CA TYR A 64 21.34 7.68 0.02
C TYR A 64 22.01 6.97 1.21
N ILE A 65 22.24 5.67 1.10
CA ILE A 65 22.99 4.82 2.05
C ILE A 65 24.28 4.38 1.37
#